data_AF-Q6FAD7-F1
#
_entry.id   AF-Q6FAD7-F1
#
_cell.length_a   1.000
_cell.length_b   1.000
_cell.length_c   1.000
_cell.angle_alpha   90.00
_cell.angle_beta   90.00
_cell.angle_gamma   90.00
#
_symmetry.space_group_name_H-M   'P 1'
#
loop_
_entity.id
_entity.type
_entity.pdbx_description
1 polymer ?
#
loop_
_entity_poly.entity_id
_entity_poly.type
_entity_poly.pdbx_seq_one_letter_code
_entity_poly.pdbx_strand_id
1 'polypeptide(L)'
;MDQIRPFPQTDFIDQAEEEEAIRLIAAPDLKEWVITNFLTLGGELHNPDHDHIAELLHDDETFLAFAWASSAFTRAKRMVLGQCEKVMFNQGGWKKARQEQQMRDWFGFVPVYLITIDASFCEQATDREFCALIEHELYHIGVERDGDGEIVYSDHTGLPKHYLAGHDVEEFVGVVKRWGASDDIKRLVEVAKQAPFVSEKNIAASCGTCLIK
;
A
#
# COMPACT_ATOMS: atom_id res chain seq x y z
N MET A 1 -18.89 9.51 -18.25
CA MET A 1 -17.75 9.17 -19.13
C MET A 1 -17.15 7.93 -18.52
N ASP A 2 -16.94 6.86 -19.29
CA ASP A 2 -16.23 5.69 -18.78
C ASP A 2 -14.80 6.13 -18.45
N GLN A 3 -14.48 6.21 -17.16
CA GLN A 3 -13.16 6.59 -16.71
C GLN A 3 -12.25 5.38 -16.87
N ILE A 4 -11.25 5.49 -17.75
CA ILE A 4 -10.24 4.44 -17.96
C ILE A 4 -9.17 4.62 -16.89
N ARG A 5 -8.69 3.51 -16.29
CA ARG A 5 -7.58 3.57 -15.34
C ARG A 5 -6.29 4.06 -16.03
N PRO A 6 -5.36 4.72 -15.31
CA PRO A 6 -4.11 5.17 -15.88
C PRO A 6 -3.21 4.00 -16.27
N PHE A 7 -2.42 4.21 -17.32
CA PHE A 7 -1.40 3.28 -17.78
C PHE A 7 -0.06 4.01 -17.89
N PRO A 8 1.05 3.33 -17.60
CA PRO A 8 2.39 3.87 -17.88
C PRO A 8 2.53 4.23 -19.37
N GLN A 9 3.38 5.23 -19.66
CA GLN A 9 3.64 5.63 -21.05
C GLN A 9 4.29 4.47 -21.82
N THR A 10 3.87 4.24 -23.07
CA THR A 10 4.41 3.15 -23.91
C THR A 10 5.94 3.25 -24.06
N ASP A 11 6.46 4.46 -24.29
CA ASP A 11 7.91 4.70 -24.40
C ASP A 11 8.67 4.28 -23.13
N PHE A 12 8.04 4.31 -21.95
CA PHE A 12 8.65 3.85 -20.71
C PHE A 12 8.73 2.33 -20.63
N ILE A 13 7.71 1.63 -21.10
CA ILE A 13 7.67 0.16 -21.18
C ILE A 13 8.71 -0.32 -22.19
N ASP A 14 8.73 0.26 -23.40
CA ASP A 14 9.68 -0.11 -24.45
C ASP A 14 11.14 0.07 -23.98
N GLN A 15 11.46 1.19 -23.33
CA GLN A 15 12.79 1.45 -22.80
C GLN A 15 13.18 0.52 -21.65
N ALA A 16 12.20 0.00 -20.91
CA ALA A 16 12.45 -0.95 -19.84
C ALA A 16 12.83 -2.34 -20.37
N GLU A 17 12.28 -2.75 -21.51
CA GLU A 17 12.64 -4.02 -22.14
C GLU A 17 14.10 -4.04 -22.63
N GLU A 18 14.67 -2.86 -22.89
CA GLU A 18 16.04 -2.69 -23.36
C GLU A 18 17.09 -2.61 -22.24
N GLU A 19 16.68 -2.44 -20.98
CA GLU A 19 17.57 -2.18 -19.84
C GLU A 19 17.52 -3.26 -18.75
N GLU A 20 18.68 -3.55 -18.16
CA GLU A 20 18.78 -4.53 -17.06
C GLU A 20 18.35 -3.92 -15.70
N ALA A 21 18.40 -2.60 -15.56
CA ALA A 21 18.04 -1.91 -14.32
C ALA A 21 16.57 -1.52 -14.29
N ILE A 22 15.93 -1.63 -13.12
CA ILE A 22 14.56 -1.13 -12.91
C ILE A 22 14.56 0.39 -13.09
N ARG A 23 13.72 0.85 -14.02
CA ARG A 23 13.45 2.26 -14.23
C ARG A 23 12.25 2.70 -13.42
N LEU A 24 12.29 3.95 -12.98
CA LEU A 24 11.24 4.59 -12.20
C LEU A 24 10.87 5.91 -12.86
N ILE A 25 9.58 6.21 -12.94
CA ILE A 25 9.06 7.51 -13.39
C ILE A 25 7.93 7.97 -12.47
N ALA A 26 7.76 9.28 -12.35
CA ALA A 26 6.60 9.86 -11.67
C ALA A 26 5.30 9.47 -12.39
N ALA A 27 4.23 9.23 -11.61
CA ALA A 27 2.91 8.87 -12.10
C ALA A 27 1.84 9.87 -11.60
N PRO A 28 1.87 11.14 -12.05
CA PRO A 28 0.92 12.16 -11.59
C PRO A 28 -0.52 11.86 -12.01
N ASP A 29 -0.71 11.22 -13.15
CA ASP A 29 -1.99 10.72 -13.66
C ASP A 29 -2.56 9.61 -12.77
N LEU A 30 -1.71 8.70 -12.27
CA LEU A 30 -2.10 7.70 -11.27
C LEU A 30 -2.54 8.37 -9.97
N LYS A 31 -1.78 9.36 -9.48
CA LYS A 31 -2.17 10.14 -8.30
C LYS A 31 -3.56 10.78 -8.47
N GLU A 32 -3.79 11.48 -9.58
CA GLU A 32 -5.05 12.17 -9.85
C GLU A 32 -6.23 11.19 -9.92
N TRP A 33 -6.04 10.04 -10.58
CA TRP A 33 -7.06 9.01 -10.66
C TRP A 33 -7.37 8.39 -9.29
N VAL A 34 -6.36 8.11 -8.46
CA VAL A 34 -6.56 7.59 -7.10
C VAL A 34 -7.31 8.59 -6.24
N ILE A 35 -6.94 9.87 -6.27
CA ILE A 35 -7.65 10.92 -5.54
C ILE A 35 -9.12 10.96 -5.95
N THR A 36 -9.39 10.97 -7.26
CA THR A 36 -10.74 11.07 -7.81
C THR A 36 -11.61 9.86 -7.45
N ASN A 37 -11.05 8.65 -7.48
CA ASN A 37 -11.84 7.42 -7.37
C ASN A 37 -11.89 6.86 -5.95
N PHE A 38 -10.78 6.88 -5.20
CA PHE A 38 -10.69 6.24 -3.88
C PHE A 38 -10.82 7.23 -2.73
N LEU A 39 -10.29 8.44 -2.88
CA LEU A 39 -10.12 9.40 -1.77
C LEU A 39 -11.14 10.55 -1.78
N THR A 40 -11.88 10.72 -2.88
CA THR A 40 -12.90 11.77 -2.99
C THR A 40 -14.26 11.22 -2.61
N LEU A 41 -14.97 11.92 -1.72
CA LEU A 41 -16.34 11.58 -1.35
C LEU A 41 -17.23 11.56 -2.60
N GLY A 42 -17.90 10.42 -2.83
CA GLY A 42 -18.74 10.21 -4.02
C GLY A 42 -17.98 9.73 -5.26
N GLY A 43 -16.67 9.49 -5.17
CA GLY A 43 -15.92 8.74 -6.19
C GLY A 43 -16.43 7.31 -6.31
N GLU A 44 -16.33 6.74 -7.52
CA GLU A 44 -16.88 5.41 -7.84
C GLU A 44 -16.32 4.28 -6.97
N LEU A 45 -15.08 4.46 -6.48
CA LEU A 45 -14.37 3.51 -5.62
C LEU A 45 -14.11 4.08 -4.23
N HIS A 46 -14.85 5.11 -3.80
CA HIS A 46 -14.59 5.79 -2.53
C HIS A 46 -14.54 4.78 -1.37
N ASN A 47 -13.51 4.90 -0.52
CA ASN A 47 -13.38 4.09 0.68
C ASN A 47 -13.24 4.99 1.91
N PRO A 48 -14.23 5.00 2.83
CA PRO A 48 -14.15 5.77 4.07
C PRO A 48 -12.95 5.41 4.95
N ASP A 49 -12.41 4.19 4.82
CA ASP A 49 -11.20 3.78 5.55
C ASP A 49 -9.96 4.60 5.14
N HIS A 50 -10.02 5.34 4.03
CA HIS A 50 -8.94 6.20 3.53
C HIS A 50 -9.25 7.70 3.68
N ASP A 51 -10.34 8.08 4.35
CA ASP A 51 -10.71 9.50 4.51
C ASP A 51 -9.62 10.31 5.23
N HIS A 52 -8.86 9.70 6.14
CA HIS A 52 -7.71 10.35 6.79
C HIS A 52 -6.59 10.72 5.82
N ILE A 53 -6.42 9.95 4.73
CA ILE A 53 -5.46 10.26 3.65
C ILE A 53 -5.95 11.47 2.86
N ALA A 54 -7.26 11.53 2.58
CA ALA A 54 -7.89 12.65 1.88
C ALA A 54 -7.77 13.95 2.68
N GLU A 55 -7.99 13.90 4.01
CA GLU A 55 -7.80 15.02 4.92
C GLU A 55 -6.35 15.53 4.89
N LEU A 56 -5.37 14.62 4.98
CA LEU A 56 -3.95 14.97 4.92
C LEU A 56 -3.55 15.57 3.56
N LEU A 57 -4.09 15.06 2.46
CA LEU A 57 -3.83 15.57 1.11
C LEU A 57 -4.47 16.94 0.85
N HIS A 58 -5.63 17.21 1.46
CA HIS A 58 -6.28 18.52 1.36
C HIS A 58 -5.43 19.61 1.99
N ASP A 59 -4.78 19.31 3.12
CA ASP A 59 -3.95 20.28 3.84
C ASP A 59 -2.50 20.31 3.34
N ASP A 60 -1.99 19.20 2.80
CA ASP A 60 -0.65 19.10 2.22
C ASP A 60 -0.64 18.26 0.93
N GLU A 61 -0.64 18.93 -0.22
CA GLU A 61 -0.56 18.29 -1.54
C GLU A 61 0.70 17.42 -1.72
N THR A 62 1.73 17.65 -0.91
CA THR A 62 3.00 16.90 -0.91
C THR A 62 2.93 15.59 -0.13
N PHE A 63 1.82 15.33 0.56
CA PHE A 63 1.66 14.17 1.43
C PHE A 63 1.83 12.83 0.71
N LEU A 64 1.25 12.68 -0.48
CA LEU A 64 1.29 11.44 -1.25
C LEU A 64 1.69 11.70 -2.70
N ALA A 65 2.62 10.89 -3.21
CA ALA A 65 3.00 10.82 -4.61
C ALA A 65 2.97 9.38 -5.13
N PHE A 66 2.91 9.23 -6.45
CA PHE A 66 2.89 7.94 -7.13
C PHE A 66 4.00 7.85 -8.16
N ALA A 67 4.51 6.63 -8.37
CA ALA A 67 5.49 6.32 -9.40
C ALA A 67 5.16 4.98 -10.08
N TRP A 68 5.61 4.84 -11.32
CA TRP A 68 5.68 3.56 -12.02
C TRP A 68 7.09 2.99 -11.88
N ALA A 69 7.18 1.70 -11.55
CA ALA A 69 8.38 0.89 -11.72
C ALA A 69 8.24 0.06 -12.98
N SER A 70 9.31 -0.04 -13.77
CA SER A 70 9.27 -0.78 -15.03
C SER A 70 8.99 -2.27 -14.87
N SER A 71 9.34 -2.84 -13.73
CA SER A 71 9.07 -4.24 -13.38
C SER A 71 9.00 -4.42 -11.86
N ALA A 72 8.34 -5.50 -11.44
CA ALA A 72 8.39 -5.95 -10.05
C ALA A 72 9.82 -6.30 -9.63
N PHE A 73 10.08 -6.22 -8.32
CA PHE A 73 11.31 -6.73 -7.72
C PHE A 73 11.01 -7.86 -6.74
N THR A 74 12.05 -8.64 -6.42
CA THR A 74 11.93 -9.74 -5.45
C THR A 74 12.46 -9.31 -4.09
N ARG A 75 11.65 -9.50 -3.04
CA ARG A 75 12.05 -9.33 -1.64
C ARG A 75 11.71 -10.58 -0.85
N ALA A 76 12.69 -11.14 -0.14
CA ALA A 76 12.51 -12.35 0.67
C ALA A 76 11.79 -13.51 -0.08
N LYS A 77 12.15 -13.73 -1.35
CA LYS A 77 11.55 -14.73 -2.26
C LYS A 77 10.08 -14.49 -2.62
N ARG A 78 9.54 -13.30 -2.34
CA ARG A 78 8.22 -12.86 -2.81
C ARG A 78 8.39 -11.76 -3.84
N MET A 79 7.56 -11.80 -4.87
CA MET A 79 7.45 -10.73 -5.86
C MET A 79 6.69 -9.56 -5.24
N VAL A 80 7.17 -8.34 -5.44
CA VAL A 80 6.56 -7.10 -4.95
C VAL A 80 6.06 -6.33 -6.17
N LEU A 81 4.73 -6.25 -6.30
CA LEU A 81 4.02 -5.59 -7.42
C LEU A 81 3.68 -4.13 -7.11
N GLY A 82 3.60 -3.79 -5.83
CA GLY A 82 3.37 -2.44 -5.33
C GLY A 82 4.19 -2.22 -4.06
N GLN A 83 4.55 -0.97 -3.79
CA GLN A 83 5.18 -0.59 -2.53
C GLN A 83 4.78 0.82 -2.12
N CYS A 84 4.09 0.93 -0.99
CA CYS A 84 3.97 2.13 -0.19
C CYS A 84 5.16 2.29 0.75
N GLU A 85 5.79 3.46 0.73
CA GLU A 85 6.84 3.82 1.68
C GLU A 85 6.63 5.22 2.26
N LYS A 86 6.94 5.38 3.55
CA LYS A 86 7.17 6.70 4.15
C LYS A 86 8.58 7.13 3.79
N VAL A 87 8.72 8.17 2.98
CA VAL A 87 10.00 8.53 2.36
C VAL A 87 11.00 8.98 3.42
N MET A 88 12.07 8.19 3.58
CA MET A 88 13.10 8.41 4.58
C MET A 88 14.48 8.11 3.97
N PHE A 89 15.38 9.10 3.98
CA PHE A 89 16.73 8.94 3.47
C PHE A 89 17.70 8.53 4.59
N ASN A 90 17.91 7.22 4.76
CA ASN A 90 18.78 6.64 5.79
C ASN A 90 20.28 6.73 5.44
N GLN A 91 20.70 7.82 4.78
CA GLN A 91 22.07 8.10 4.38
C GLN A 91 22.40 9.59 4.58
N GLY A 92 23.68 9.93 4.59
CA GLY A 92 24.15 11.32 4.69
C GLY A 92 24.88 11.82 3.43
N GLY A 93 25.25 13.10 3.43
CA GLY A 93 26.08 13.73 2.40
C GLY A 93 25.51 13.58 0.98
N TRP A 94 26.39 13.28 0.01
CA TRP A 94 26.00 13.18 -1.40
C TRP A 94 25.05 12.01 -1.71
N LYS A 95 24.99 10.97 -0.87
CA LYS A 95 24.03 9.87 -1.07
C LYS A 95 22.61 10.36 -0.82
N LYS A 96 22.40 11.09 0.27
CA LYS A 96 21.12 11.76 0.57
C LYS A 96 20.77 12.79 -0.49
N ALA A 97 21.71 13.66 -0.85
CA ALA A 97 21.46 14.73 -1.81
C ALA A 97 20.98 14.21 -3.18
N ARG A 98 21.56 13.10 -3.69
CA ARG A 98 21.09 12.50 -4.95
C ARG A 98 19.68 11.90 -4.85
N GLN A 99 19.34 11.29 -3.71
CA GLN A 99 18.00 10.72 -3.50
C GLN A 99 16.94 11.83 -3.36
N GLU A 100 17.25 12.89 -2.62
CA GLU A 100 16.38 14.07 -2.51
C GLU A 100 16.22 14.79 -3.85
N GLN A 101 17.30 14.94 -4.61
CA GLN A 101 17.26 15.53 -5.95
C GLN A 101 16.34 14.72 -6.86
N GLN A 102 16.44 13.39 -6.87
CA GLN A 102 15.57 12.54 -7.68
C GLN A 102 14.07 12.77 -7.40
N MET A 103 13.70 12.87 -6.12
CA MET A 103 12.31 13.15 -5.73
C MET A 103 11.86 14.54 -6.18
N ARG A 104 12.72 15.56 -6.03
CA ARG A 104 12.41 16.93 -6.45
C ARG A 104 12.33 17.08 -7.97
N ASP A 105 13.18 16.37 -8.71
CA ASP A 105 13.15 16.38 -10.17
C ASP A 105 11.89 15.69 -10.70
N TRP A 106 11.38 14.67 -10.00
CA TRP A 106 10.14 13.98 -10.34
C TRP A 106 8.87 14.72 -9.90
N PHE A 107 8.83 15.23 -8.67
CA PHE A 107 7.60 15.71 -8.04
C PHE A 107 7.62 17.22 -7.74
N GLY A 108 8.76 17.89 -7.85
CA GLY A 108 8.97 19.27 -7.37
C GLY A 108 9.24 19.37 -5.86
N PHE A 109 9.06 18.28 -5.12
CA PHE A 109 9.22 18.19 -3.68
C PHE A 109 9.68 16.80 -3.25
N VAL A 110 9.92 16.60 -1.95
CA VAL A 110 10.12 15.27 -1.37
C VAL A 110 8.79 14.86 -0.74
N PRO A 111 8.07 13.86 -1.26
CA PRO A 111 6.77 13.46 -0.72
C PRO A 111 6.90 12.86 0.68
N VAL A 112 5.83 12.91 1.48
CA VAL A 112 5.79 12.19 2.77
C VAL A 112 5.66 10.68 2.53
N TYR A 113 4.78 10.29 1.61
CA TYR A 113 4.61 8.91 1.14
C TYR A 113 4.77 8.81 -0.37
N LEU A 114 5.40 7.72 -0.80
CA LEU A 114 5.50 7.32 -2.19
C LEU A 114 4.88 5.93 -2.36
N ILE A 115 3.91 5.81 -3.26
CA ILE A 115 3.39 4.52 -3.72
C ILE A 115 3.97 4.25 -5.11
N THR A 116 4.71 3.16 -5.24
CA THR A 116 5.27 2.72 -6.52
C THR A 116 4.56 1.45 -6.99
N ILE A 117 4.09 1.43 -8.24
CA ILE A 117 3.38 0.30 -8.83
C ILE A 117 4.18 -0.28 -10.00
N ASP A 118 4.20 -1.61 -10.11
CA ASP A 118 4.77 -2.33 -11.25
C ASP A 118 3.93 -2.10 -12.51
N ALA A 119 4.57 -1.46 -13.48
CA ALA A 119 4.03 -1.15 -14.80
C ALA A 119 3.71 -2.42 -15.60
N SER A 120 4.57 -3.44 -15.54
CA SER A 120 4.37 -4.71 -16.27
C SER A 120 3.18 -5.51 -15.73
N PHE A 121 2.96 -5.44 -14.41
CA PHE A 121 1.73 -5.95 -13.79
C PHE A 121 0.52 -5.15 -14.24
N CYS A 122 0.60 -3.82 -14.27
CA CYS A 122 -0.50 -2.96 -14.74
C CYS A 122 -0.93 -3.27 -16.19
N GLU A 123 -0.05 -3.75 -17.06
CA GLU A 123 -0.44 -4.15 -18.42
C GLU A 123 -1.22 -5.48 -18.47
N GLN A 124 -0.92 -6.40 -17.56
CA GLN A 124 -1.44 -7.77 -17.57
C GLN A 124 -2.63 -7.96 -16.62
N ALA A 125 -2.74 -7.12 -15.59
CA ALA A 125 -3.73 -7.22 -14.54
C ALA A 125 -5.12 -6.83 -15.05
N THR A 126 -6.14 -7.57 -14.60
CA THR A 126 -7.54 -7.12 -14.73
C THR A 126 -7.78 -5.82 -13.96
N ASP A 127 -8.86 -5.09 -14.27
CA ASP A 127 -9.24 -3.87 -13.53
C ASP A 127 -9.40 -4.12 -12.04
N ARG A 128 -9.97 -5.26 -11.68
CA ARG A 128 -10.15 -5.68 -10.28
C ARG A 128 -8.81 -5.89 -9.57
N GLU A 129 -7.87 -6.60 -10.19
CA GLU A 129 -6.57 -6.89 -9.58
C GLU A 129 -5.75 -5.61 -9.36
N PHE A 130 -5.79 -4.71 -10.33
CA PHE A 130 -5.13 -3.41 -10.20
C PHE A 130 -5.77 -2.54 -9.11
N CYS A 131 -7.09 -2.43 -9.09
CA CYS A 131 -7.78 -1.67 -8.04
C CYS A 131 -7.52 -2.26 -6.64
N ALA A 132 -7.47 -3.59 -6.53
CA ALA A 132 -7.12 -4.26 -5.28
C ALA A 132 -5.68 -3.96 -4.84
N LEU A 133 -4.72 -3.93 -5.77
CA LEU A 133 -3.34 -3.55 -5.46
C LEU A 133 -3.23 -2.08 -5.03
N ILE A 134 -3.89 -1.16 -5.73
CA ILE A 134 -3.90 0.25 -5.33
C ILE A 134 -4.46 0.42 -3.92
N GLU A 135 -5.59 -0.20 -3.63
CA GLU A 135 -6.20 -0.10 -2.30
C GLU A 135 -5.35 -0.76 -1.21
N HIS A 136 -4.73 -1.91 -1.52
CA HIS A 136 -3.72 -2.54 -0.67
C HIS A 136 -2.61 -1.56 -0.28
N GLU A 137 -2.02 -0.87 -1.26
CA GLU A 137 -0.94 0.09 -0.98
C GLU A 137 -1.44 1.31 -0.20
N LEU A 138 -2.68 1.75 -0.38
CA LEU A 138 -3.28 2.82 0.43
C LEU A 138 -3.46 2.41 1.89
N TYR A 139 -3.81 1.15 2.18
CA TYR A 139 -3.91 0.65 3.56
C TYR A 139 -2.58 0.67 4.33
N HIS A 140 -1.43 0.72 3.64
CA HIS A 140 -0.15 0.92 4.31
C HIS A 140 0.00 2.34 4.90
N ILE A 141 -0.84 3.30 4.52
CA ILE A 141 -0.91 4.62 5.16
C ILE A 141 -1.93 4.55 6.30
N GLY A 142 -1.48 4.08 7.46
CA GLY A 142 -2.31 3.96 8.67
C GLY A 142 -2.45 5.28 9.43
N VAL A 143 -3.50 5.37 10.23
CA VAL A 143 -3.76 6.50 11.14
C VAL A 143 -3.84 6.00 12.58
N GLU A 144 -3.17 6.68 13.51
CA GLU A 144 -3.23 6.35 14.93
C GLU A 144 -4.65 6.59 15.45
N ARG A 145 -5.16 5.60 16.19
CA ARG A 145 -6.47 5.66 16.86
C ARG A 145 -6.30 5.45 18.35
N ASP A 146 -7.14 6.11 19.15
CA ASP A 146 -7.15 5.95 20.60
C ASP A 146 -7.93 4.69 21.04
N GLY A 147 -8.12 4.51 22.35
CA GLY A 147 -8.81 3.35 22.90
C GLY A 147 -10.30 3.27 22.55
N ASP A 148 -10.91 4.37 22.12
CA ASP A 148 -12.30 4.45 21.69
C ASP A 148 -12.42 4.31 20.16
N GLY A 149 -11.29 4.26 19.44
CA GLY A 149 -11.21 4.11 17.99
C GLY A 149 -11.21 5.44 17.23
N GLU A 150 -11.14 6.58 17.93
CA GLU A 150 -11.11 7.90 17.33
C GLU A 150 -9.71 8.26 16.83
N ILE A 151 -9.63 9.05 15.75
CA ILE A 151 -8.33 9.47 15.17
C ILE A 151 -7.58 10.34 16.17
N VAL A 152 -6.30 10.01 16.37
CA VAL A 152 -5.40 10.82 17.18
C VAL A 152 -4.79 11.92 16.31
N TYR A 153 -5.02 13.17 16.70
CA TYR A 153 -4.45 14.34 16.02
C TYR A 153 -3.14 14.78 16.69
N SER A 154 -2.25 15.37 15.90
CA SER A 154 -1.01 15.97 16.38
C SER A 154 -1.28 17.34 16.98
N ASP A 155 -0.93 17.56 18.24
CA ASP A 155 -1.07 18.87 18.92
C ASP A 155 -0.32 20.01 18.22
N HIS A 156 0.68 19.68 17.39
CA HIS A 156 1.55 20.66 16.74
C HIS A 156 1.00 21.07 15.36
N THR A 157 0.43 20.12 14.63
CA THR A 157 -0.01 20.33 13.23
C THR A 157 -1.52 20.38 13.09
N GLY A 158 -2.27 19.87 14.08
CA GLY A 158 -3.73 19.69 13.99
C GLY A 158 -4.16 18.60 13.02
N LEU A 159 -3.21 17.82 12.47
CA LEU A 159 -3.46 16.79 11.45
C LEU A 159 -3.47 15.38 12.05
N PRO A 160 -4.15 14.41 11.41
CA PRO A 160 -4.13 13.00 11.82
C PRO A 160 -2.69 12.47 11.93
N LYS A 161 -2.37 11.81 13.05
CA LYS A 161 -1.09 11.12 13.20
C LYS A 161 -1.08 9.87 12.34
N HIS A 162 -0.15 9.80 11.40
CA HIS A 162 -0.06 8.72 10.44
C HIS A 162 1.22 7.89 10.62
N TYR A 163 1.13 6.61 10.30
CA TYR A 163 2.24 5.67 10.36
C TYR A 163 2.27 4.80 9.09
N LEU A 164 3.41 4.13 8.87
CA LEU A 164 3.50 3.12 7.82
C LEU A 164 3.04 1.78 8.42
N ALA A 165 1.82 1.37 8.09
CA ALA A 165 1.26 0.10 8.53
C ALA A 165 1.97 -1.06 7.84
N GLY A 166 2.17 -2.17 8.56
CA GLY A 166 2.58 -3.43 7.95
C GLY A 166 1.43 -4.06 7.17
N HIS A 167 1.58 -5.32 6.76
CA HIS A 167 0.42 -6.10 6.33
C HIS A 167 -0.43 -6.47 7.56
N ASP A 168 -1.40 -5.63 7.89
CA ASP A 168 -2.26 -5.78 9.07
C ASP A 168 -3.64 -6.35 8.71
N VAL A 169 -4.40 -6.81 9.70
CA VAL A 169 -5.70 -7.45 9.51
C VAL A 169 -6.68 -6.53 8.79
N GLU A 170 -6.64 -5.23 9.07
CA GLU A 170 -7.52 -4.22 8.48
C GLU A 170 -7.33 -4.09 6.96
N GLU A 171 -6.07 -4.13 6.49
CA GLU A 171 -5.75 -4.20 5.06
C GLU A 171 -6.40 -5.43 4.43
N PHE A 172 -6.19 -6.61 5.02
CA PHE A 172 -6.77 -7.86 4.53
C PHE A 172 -8.30 -7.83 4.54
N VAL A 173 -8.92 -7.34 5.61
CA VAL A 173 -10.38 -7.27 5.73
C VAL A 173 -10.95 -6.31 4.69
N GLY A 174 -10.37 -5.12 4.55
CA GLY A 174 -10.78 -4.12 3.57
C GLY A 174 -10.71 -4.64 2.14
N VAL A 175 -9.54 -5.16 1.76
CA VAL A 175 -9.29 -5.72 0.42
C VAL A 175 -10.20 -6.92 0.14
N VAL A 176 -10.34 -7.87 1.08
CA VAL A 176 -11.21 -9.05 0.89
C VAL A 176 -12.68 -8.66 0.79
N LYS A 177 -13.14 -7.70 1.60
CA LYS A 177 -14.53 -7.23 1.59
C LYS A 177 -14.90 -6.57 0.27
N ARG A 178 -13.99 -5.82 -0.34
CA ARG A 178 -14.23 -5.05 -1.57
C ARG A 178 -13.90 -5.83 -2.84
N TRP A 179 -12.79 -6.54 -2.83
CA TRP A 179 -12.24 -7.22 -4.02
C TRP A 179 -12.24 -8.74 -3.92
N GLY A 180 -12.78 -9.32 -2.86
CA GLY A 180 -12.83 -10.77 -2.64
C GLY A 180 -11.50 -11.38 -2.21
N ALA A 181 -11.57 -12.60 -1.67
CA ALA A 181 -10.39 -13.32 -1.19
C ALA A 181 -9.51 -13.83 -2.34
N SER A 182 -8.19 -13.68 -2.19
CA SER A 182 -7.19 -14.38 -3.00
C SER A 182 -7.23 -15.89 -2.70
N ASP A 183 -6.60 -16.71 -3.55
CA ASP A 183 -6.59 -18.16 -3.35
C ASP A 183 -5.83 -18.57 -2.07
N ASP A 184 -4.79 -17.83 -1.69
CA ASP A 184 -4.09 -18.02 -0.43
C ASP A 184 -5.00 -17.73 0.78
N ILE A 185 -5.81 -16.66 0.72
CA ILE A 185 -6.78 -16.33 1.77
C ILE A 185 -7.91 -17.37 1.81
N LYS A 186 -8.41 -17.83 0.66
CA LYS A 186 -9.40 -18.92 0.60
C LYS A 186 -8.85 -20.18 1.26
N ARG A 187 -7.61 -20.54 0.94
CA ARG A 187 -6.91 -21.68 1.56
C ARG A 187 -6.76 -21.49 3.06
N LEU A 188 -6.41 -20.30 3.53
CA LEU A 188 -6.36 -19.98 4.95
C LEU A 188 -7.72 -20.16 5.63
N VAL A 189 -8.80 -19.65 5.01
CA VAL A 189 -10.17 -19.80 5.51
C VAL A 189 -10.59 -21.28 5.55
N GLU A 190 -10.22 -22.08 4.54
CA GLU A 190 -10.48 -23.53 4.56
C GLU A 190 -9.76 -24.24 5.71
N VAL A 191 -8.50 -23.89 5.97
CA VAL A 191 -7.73 -24.45 7.09
C VAL A 191 -8.33 -24.00 8.43
N ALA A 192 -8.73 -22.73 8.56
CA ALA A 192 -9.31 -22.17 9.78
C ALA A 192 -10.67 -22.81 10.15
N LYS A 193 -11.40 -23.36 9.17
CA LYS A 193 -12.64 -24.11 9.38
C LYS A 193 -12.40 -25.52 9.94
N GLN A 194 -11.18 -26.03 9.91
CA GLN A 194 -10.84 -27.36 10.41
C GLN A 194 -10.50 -27.30 11.90
N ALA A 195 -10.70 -28.42 12.61
CA ALA A 195 -10.22 -28.53 13.98
C ALA A 195 -8.69 -28.36 14.02
N PRO A 196 -8.13 -27.68 15.04
CA PRO A 196 -6.69 -27.55 15.17
C PRO A 196 -6.00 -28.91 15.16
N PHE A 197 -4.91 -29.02 14.40
CA PHE A 197 -4.11 -30.24 14.36
C PHE A 197 -3.54 -30.62 15.74
N VAL A 198 -3.26 -29.61 16.57
CA VAL A 198 -2.81 -29.80 17.96
C VAL A 198 -4.03 -29.80 18.88
N SER A 199 -4.35 -30.97 19.43
CA SER A 199 -5.46 -31.11 20.39
C SER A 199 -5.12 -30.48 21.75
N GLU A 200 -6.15 -30.03 22.47
CA GLU A 200 -6.03 -29.57 23.87
C GLU A 200 -5.37 -30.61 24.77
N LYS A 201 -5.63 -31.90 24.52
CA LYS A 201 -4.98 -33.01 25.24
C LYS A 201 -3.46 -33.00 25.05
N ASN A 202 -2.98 -32.80 23.82
CA ASN A 202 -1.55 -32.74 23.53
C ASN A 202 -0.91 -31.50 24.16
N ILE A 203 -1.63 -30.37 24.13
CA ILE A 203 -1.20 -29.14 24.82
C ILE A 203 -1.08 -29.40 26.33
N ALA A 204 -2.12 -29.95 26.96
CA ALA A 204 -2.13 -30.23 28.40
C ALA A 204 -1.02 -31.20 28.84
N ALA A 205 -0.78 -32.25 28.05
CA ALA A 205 0.30 -33.22 28.30
C ALA A 205 1.71 -32.59 28.17
N SER A 206 1.90 -31.59 27.30
CA SER A 206 3.17 -30.88 27.12
C SER A 206 3.36 -29.72 28.10
N CYS A 207 2.27 -29.08 28.50
CA CYS A 207 2.19 -27.87 29.32
C CYS A 207 2.66 -28.12 30.76
N GLY A 208 2.32 -29.29 31.35
CA GLY A 208 2.66 -29.65 32.73
C GLY A 208 1.98 -28.80 33.81
N THR A 209 1.53 -27.58 33.51
CA THR A 209 0.78 -26.66 34.38
C THR A 209 -0.71 -26.95 34.37
N CYS A 210 -1.19 -27.63 33.32
CA CYS A 210 -2.59 -27.92 33.06
C CYS A 210 -3.14 -29.08 33.94
N LEU A 211 -2.25 -29.77 34.67
CA LEU A 211 -2.55 -30.85 35.62
C LEU A 211 -2.33 -30.44 37.09
N ILE A 212 -2.03 -29.17 37.39
CA ILE A 212 -1.82 -28.65 38.75
C ILE A 212 -3.10 -27.97 39.30
N LYS A 213 -4.27 -28.59 39.08
CA LYS A 213 -5.49 -28.23 39.82
C LYS A 213 -5.80 -29.29 40.86
#